data_AF-A0A8T2N9Z0-F1
#
_entry.id   AF-A0A8T2N9Z0-F1
#
_cell.length_a   1.000
_cell.length_b   1.000
_cell.length_c   1.000
_cell.angle_alpha   90.00
_cell.angle_beta   90.00
_cell.angle_gamma   90.00
#
_symmetry.space_group_name_H-M   'P 1'
#
loop_
_entity.id
_entity.type
_entity.pdbx_description
1 polymer ?
#
loop_
_entity_poly.entity_id
_entity_poly.type
_entity_poly.pdbx_seq_one_letter_code
_entity_poly.pdbx_strand_id
1 'polypeptide(L)'
;MCIDALWLALLALSLPQLSQCGPLFVLTAPNVLRVGSKENVFVEAQGYTGKNFSVQILLKDFPARNREIFSKTVTLSETNNFQALQEILVGVRQHLLILFALPQ
;
A
#
# COMPACT_ATOMS: atom_id res chain seq x y z
N MET A 1 -36.01 -25.35 28.60
CA MET A 1 -36.18 -24.33 27.55
C MET A 1 -35.13 -23.23 27.62
N CYS A 2 -34.79 -22.66 28.79
CA CYS A 2 -33.81 -21.56 28.88
C CYS A 2 -32.32 -21.96 28.76
N ILE A 3 -31.94 -23.19 29.13
CA ILE A 3 -30.53 -23.64 29.05
C ILE A 3 -30.05 -23.77 27.60
N ASP A 4 -30.89 -24.31 26.71
CA ASP A 4 -30.53 -24.51 25.29
C ASP A 4 -30.29 -23.19 24.57
N ALA A 5 -31.06 -22.15 24.92
CA ALA A 5 -30.89 -20.81 24.39
C ALA A 5 -29.55 -20.17 24.81
N LEU A 6 -29.08 -20.46 26.03
CA LEU A 6 -27.82 -19.94 26.55
C LEU A 6 -26.62 -20.53 25.80
N TRP A 7 -26.63 -21.84 25.53
CA TRP A 7 -25.58 -22.52 24.76
C TRP A 7 -25.51 -22.06 23.31
N LEU A 8 -26.66 -21.86 22.67
CA LEU A 8 -26.73 -21.33 21.31
C LEU A 8 -26.21 -19.89 21.23
N ALA A 9 -26.51 -19.06 22.23
CA ALA A 9 -25.99 -17.70 22.30
C ALA A 9 -24.46 -17.70 22.51
N LEU A 10 -23.93 -18.58 23.38
CA LEU A 10 -22.50 -18.71 23.62
C LEU A 10 -21.76 -19.21 22.36
N LEU A 11 -22.35 -20.17 21.65
CA LEU A 11 -21.83 -20.65 20.38
C LEU A 11 -21.83 -19.52 19.34
N ALA A 12 -22.93 -18.78 19.20
CA ALA A 12 -23.03 -17.64 18.28
C ALA A 12 -22.01 -16.53 18.59
N LEU A 13 -21.71 -16.29 19.86
CA LEU A 13 -20.71 -15.30 20.29
C LEU A 13 -19.26 -15.80 20.10
N SER A 14 -19.06 -17.13 20.11
CA SER A 14 -17.76 -17.75 19.83
C SER A 14 -17.42 -17.80 18.34
N LEU A 15 -18.41 -17.62 17.46
CA LEU A 15 -18.13 -17.45 16.03
C LEU A 15 -17.38 -16.12 15.86
N PRO A 16 -16.26 -16.10 15.11
CA PRO A 16 -15.62 -14.85 14.77
C PRO A 16 -16.67 -13.97 14.09
N GLN A 17 -16.96 -12.82 14.69
CA GLN A 17 -17.91 -11.86 14.12
C GLN A 17 -17.49 -11.62 12.68
N LEU A 18 -18.39 -11.98 11.75
CA LEU A 18 -18.15 -11.89 10.32
C LEU A 18 -17.51 -10.54 10.02
N SER A 19 -16.29 -10.64 9.50
CA SER A 19 -15.45 -9.58 8.96
C SER A 19 -16.27 -8.38 8.50
N GLN A 20 -15.81 -7.17 8.85
CA GLN A 20 -16.32 -5.92 8.31
C GLN A 20 -16.66 -6.10 6.83
N CYS A 21 -17.95 -5.96 6.50
CA CYS A 21 -18.54 -6.26 5.18
C CYS A 21 -18.19 -5.14 4.18
N GLY A 22 -16.89 -4.86 4.03
CA GLY A 22 -16.35 -3.83 3.16
C GLY A 22 -14.98 -4.25 2.62
N PRO A 23 -14.59 -3.75 1.44
CA PRO A 23 -13.31 -4.07 0.84
C PRO A 23 -12.15 -3.51 1.68
N LEU A 24 -11.08 -4.30 1.81
CA LEU A 24 -9.86 -3.89 2.52
C LEU A 24 -8.78 -3.50 1.52
N PHE A 25 -8.26 -2.28 1.64
CA PHE A 25 -7.17 -1.80 0.78
C PHE A 25 -5.83 -1.92 1.51
N VAL A 26 -4.89 -2.63 0.91
CA VAL A 26 -3.58 -2.94 1.50
C VAL A 26 -2.48 -2.31 0.65
N LEU A 27 -1.55 -1.62 1.31
CA LEU A 27 -0.29 -1.16 0.71
C LEU A 27 0.86 -1.71 1.55
N THR A 28 1.73 -2.48 0.90
CA THR A 28 2.93 -3.05 1.51
C THR A 28 4.15 -2.47 0.82
N ALA A 29 5.05 -1.88 1.60
CA ALA A 29 6.31 -1.34 1.12
C ALA A 29 7.45 -1.75 2.08
N PRO A 30 8.70 -1.75 1.61
CA PRO A 30 9.86 -1.92 2.47
C PRO A 30 9.90 -0.82 3.53
N ASN A 31 10.39 -1.17 4.71
CA ASN A 31 10.56 -0.20 5.81
C ASN A 31 11.57 0.90 5.46
N VAL A 32 12.59 0.57 4.65
CA VAL A 32 13.63 1.49 4.22
C VAL A 32 13.73 1.46 2.70
N LEU A 33 13.57 2.63 2.06
CA LEU A 33 13.76 2.79 0.62
C LEU A 33 15.17 3.28 0.34
N ARG A 34 15.95 2.50 -0.41
CA ARG A 34 17.33 2.86 -0.77
C ARG A 34 17.35 3.75 -2.00
N VAL A 35 18.14 4.82 -1.94
CA VAL A 35 18.36 5.71 -3.08
C VAL A 35 19.20 4.99 -4.15
N GLY A 36 18.82 5.13 -5.41
CA GLY A 36 19.50 4.50 -6.55
C GLY A 36 19.24 2.99 -6.70
N SER A 37 18.37 2.41 -5.88
CA SER A 37 17.94 1.02 -5.98
C SER A 37 16.48 0.91 -6.39
N LYS A 38 16.14 -0.19 -7.05
CA LYS A 38 14.78 -0.57 -7.39
C LYS A 38 14.18 -1.32 -6.20
N GLU A 39 13.07 -0.81 -5.69
CA GLU A 39 12.33 -1.40 -4.57
C GLU A 39 10.91 -1.75 -5.03
N ASN A 40 10.32 -2.80 -4.46
CA ASN A 40 8.97 -3.22 -4.84
C ASN A 40 7.93 -2.78 -3.80
N VAL A 41 6.83 -2.21 -4.27
CA VAL A 41 5.65 -1.87 -3.49
C VAL A 41 4.48 -2.69 -3.99
N PHE A 42 3.74 -3.31 -3.08
CA PHE A 42 2.56 -4.08 -3.40
C PHE A 42 1.31 -3.32 -2.98
N VAL A 43 0.31 -3.29 -3.86
CA VAL A 43 -1.01 -2.70 -3.58
C VAL A 43 -2.10 -3.69 -3.93
N GLU A 44 -3.13 -3.76 -3.09
CA GLU A 44 -4.22 -4.72 -3.24
C GLU A 44 -5.54 -4.14 -2.72
N ALA A 45 -6.65 -4.55 -3.34
CA ALA A 45 -7.99 -4.42 -2.79
C ALA A 45 -8.62 -5.80 -2.56
N GLN A 46 -8.71 -6.21 -1.30
CA GLN A 46 -9.27 -7.48 -0.86
C GLN A 46 -10.79 -7.39 -0.71
N GLY A 47 -11.51 -8.40 -1.20
CA GLY A 47 -12.97 -8.44 -1.13
C GLY A 47 -13.67 -7.37 -1.97
N TYR A 48 -12.95 -6.74 -2.91
CA TYR A 48 -13.52 -5.74 -3.80
C TYR A 48 -14.17 -6.41 -5.02
N THR A 49 -15.45 -6.12 -5.24
CA THR A 49 -16.27 -6.66 -6.34
C THR A 49 -16.80 -5.56 -7.27
N GLY A 50 -16.22 -4.38 -7.21
CA GLY A 50 -16.62 -3.22 -8.01
C GLY A 50 -15.95 -3.16 -9.39
N LYS A 51 -16.10 -2.03 -10.06
CA LYS A 51 -15.46 -1.75 -11.36
C LYS A 51 -13.96 -1.54 -11.21
N ASN A 52 -13.23 -1.74 -12.29
CA ASN A 52 -11.80 -1.41 -12.38
C ASN A 52 -11.57 0.05 -11.96
N PHE A 53 -10.50 0.29 -11.22
CA PHE A 53 -10.14 1.62 -10.73
C PHE A 53 -8.62 1.80 -10.73
N SER A 54 -8.19 3.06 -10.81
CA SER A 54 -6.77 3.41 -10.83
C SER A 54 -6.32 3.83 -9.44
N VAL A 55 -5.16 3.32 -9.01
CA VAL A 55 -4.48 3.69 -7.78
C VAL A 55 -3.22 4.47 -8.14
N GLN A 56 -3.06 5.64 -7.54
CA GLN A 56 -1.86 6.44 -7.70
C GLN A 56 -0.93 6.22 -6.50
N ILE A 57 0.29 5.78 -6.76
CA ILE A 57 1.37 5.58 -5.79
C ILE A 57 2.28 6.80 -5.90
N LEU A 58 2.36 7.58 -4.81
CA LEU A 58 3.19 8.79 -4.74
C LEU A 58 4.27 8.65 -3.66
N LEU A 59 5.50 9.01 -4.01
CA LEU A 59 6.56 9.25 -3.06
C LEU A 59 6.82 10.75 -2.99
N LYS A 60 6.72 11.32 -1.79
CA LYS A 60 6.95 12.74 -1.54
C LYS A 60 8.08 12.95 -0.56
N ASP A 61 8.68 14.13 -0.57
CA ASP A 61 9.63 14.54 0.45
C ASP A 61 8.96 14.66 1.83
N PHE A 62 9.74 14.42 2.89
CA PHE A 62 9.29 14.58 4.28
C PHE A 62 10.17 15.63 4.98
N PRO A 63 9.62 16.48 5.86
CA PRO A 63 8.24 16.51 6.34
C PRO A 63 7.27 17.33 5.47
N ALA A 64 7.79 18.22 4.61
CA ALA A 64 6.99 19.23 3.92
C ALA A 64 6.00 18.65 2.89
N ARG A 65 6.32 17.50 2.25
CA ARG A 65 5.47 16.84 1.23
C ARG A 65 5.15 17.72 0.01
N ASN A 66 6.03 18.67 -0.30
CA ASN A 66 5.85 19.63 -1.39
C ASN A 66 6.46 19.14 -2.71
N ARG A 67 7.42 18.21 -2.66
CA ARG A 67 8.14 17.68 -3.82
C ARG A 67 7.73 16.24 -4.05
N GLU A 68 7.24 15.96 -5.26
CA GLU A 68 6.98 14.59 -5.71
C GLU A 68 8.28 14.00 -6.25
N ILE A 69 8.79 12.98 -5.55
CA ILE A 69 10.01 12.26 -5.90
C ILE A 69 9.70 11.16 -6.92
N PHE A 70 8.53 10.53 -6.79
CA PHE A 70 8.04 9.49 -7.68
C PHE A 70 6.52 9.52 -7.74
N SER A 71 5.94 9.26 -8.91
CA SER A 71 4.51 9.16 -9.11
C SER A 71 4.23 8.11 -10.17
N LYS A 72 3.38 7.13 -9.84
CA LYS A 72 2.97 6.11 -10.79
C LYS A 72 1.54 5.67 -10.55
N THR A 73 0.82 5.47 -11.63
CA THR A 73 -0.56 5.00 -11.60
C THR A 73 -0.63 3.55 -12.06
N VAL A 74 -1.32 2.72 -11.28
CA VAL A 74 -1.60 1.32 -11.59
C VAL A 74 -3.11 1.12 -11.65
N THR A 75 -3.57 0.29 -12.58
CA THR A 75 -5.00 -0.05 -12.68
C THR A 75 -5.25 -1.38 -11.99
N LEU A 76 -6.16 -1.39 -11.02
CA LEU A 76 -6.65 -2.60 -10.36
C LEU A 76 -7.93 -3.05 -11.06
N SER A 77 -7.93 -4.29 -11.52
CA SER A 77 -8.99 -4.89 -12.32
C SER A 77 -9.19 -6.36 -11.96
N GLU A 78 -10.32 -6.92 -12.39
CA GLU A 78 -10.59 -8.35 -12.17
C GLU A 78 -9.49 -9.24 -12.80
N THR A 79 -8.90 -8.82 -13.92
CA THR A 79 -7.82 -9.55 -14.60
C THR A 79 -6.53 -9.68 -13.78
N ASN A 80 -6.26 -8.75 -12.85
CA ASN A 80 -5.12 -8.82 -11.94
C ASN A 80 -5.55 -9.11 -10.50
N ASN A 81 -6.77 -9.62 -10.31
CA ASN A 81 -7.36 -9.88 -8.99
C ASN A 81 -7.35 -8.65 -8.07
N PHE A 82 -7.45 -7.45 -8.65
CA PHE A 82 -7.29 -6.18 -7.94
C PHE A 82 -5.98 -6.06 -7.14
N GLN A 83 -4.90 -6.62 -7.68
CA GLN A 83 -3.55 -6.58 -7.10
C GLN A 83 -2.54 -6.01 -8.11
N ALA A 84 -1.53 -5.29 -7.61
CA ALA A 84 -0.41 -4.85 -8.43
C ALA A 84 0.89 -4.79 -7.62
N LEU A 85 1.97 -5.31 -8.23
CA LEU A 85 3.33 -5.12 -7.76
C LEU A 85 3.99 -4.01 -8.59
N GLN A 86 4.43 -2.96 -7.92
CA GLN A 86 5.03 -1.80 -8.54
C GLN A 86 6.47 -1.58 -8.07
N GLU A 87 7.41 -1.67 -9.02
CA GLU A 87 8.78 -1.20 -8.83
C GLU A 87 8.83 0.33 -8.73
N ILE A 88 9.51 0.83 -7.70
CA ILE A 88 9.81 2.24 -7.47
C ILE A 88 11.33 2.42 -7.44
N LEU A 89 11.81 3.54 -7.98
CA LEU A 89 13.22 3.91 -7.95
C LEU A 89 13.34 5.34 -7.45
N VAL A 90 14.07 5.53 -6.36
CA VAL A 90 14.41 6.86 -5.86
C VAL A 90 15.67 7.32 -6.59
N GLY A 91 15.54 8.34 -7.43
CA GLY A 91 16.66 8.90 -8.17
C GLY A 91 17.73 9.50 -7.23
N VAL A 92 19.01 9.41 -7.63
CA VAL A 92 20.16 9.91 -6.84
C VAL A 92 20.35 11.44 -6.95
N ARG A 93 19.41 12.19 -7.55
CA ARG A 93 19.50 13.65 -7.67
C ARG A 93 18.45 14.25 -6.73
N GLN A 94 18.83 14.91 -5.63
CA GLN A 94 19.50 16.21 -5.58
C GLN A 94 20.27 16.39 -4.24
N HIS A 95 21.51 16.94 -4.30
CA HIS A 95 22.49 17.18 -3.20
C HIS A 95 23.65 16.18 -3.03
N LEU A 96 24.34 15.83 -4.12
CA LEU A 96 25.78 15.59 -4.07
C LEU A 96 26.51 16.44 -5.13
N LEU A 97 26.18 17.74 -5.16
CA LEU A 97 27.17 18.77 -5.42
C LEU A 97 28.02 18.87 -4.14
N ILE A 98 28.83 17.84 -3.85
CA ILE A 98 29.99 18.05 -3.00
C ILE A 98 30.98 18.82 -3.86
N LEU A 99 30.99 20.11 -3.58
CA LEU A 99 32.12 21.02 -3.59
C LEU A 99 33.49 20.29 -3.43
N PHE A 100 34.01 19.69 -4.49
CA PHE A 100 35.45 19.42 -4.66
C PHE A 100 35.81 19.48 -6.14
N ALA A 101 35.90 20.72 -6.63
CA ALA A 101 36.97 21.09 -7.55
C ALA A 101 37.41 22.50 -7.12
N LEU A 102 38.39 22.53 -6.23
CA LEU A 102 39.22 23.71 -5.92
C LEU A 102 40.00 24.15 -7.18
N PRO A 103 40.52 25.38 -7.20
CA PRO A 103 40.77 26.16 -8.41
C PRO A 103 41.98 25.67 -9.18
N GLN A 104 41.92 25.79 -10.51
CA GLN A 104 42.91 26.47 -11.34
C GLN A 104 42.20 27.26 -12.42
#